data_AF-A0A1D2R3L3-F1
#
_entry.id   AF-A0A1D2R3L3-F1
#
_cell.length_a   1.000
_cell.length_b   1.000
_cell.length_c   1.000
_cell.angle_alpha   90.00
_cell.angle_beta   90.00
_cell.angle_gamma   90.00
#
_symmetry.space_group_name_H-M   'P 1'
#
loop_
_entity.id
_entity.type
_entity.pdbx_description
1 polymer ?
#
loop_
_entity_poly.entity_id
_entity_poly.type
_entity_poly.pdbx_seq_one_letter_code
_entity_poly.pdbx_strand_id
1 'polypeptide(L)' 'MNSVAKKPKLIRREINKDTQEYFDELEDKIRNIYKIAESARLQGKDPAVEVEARSAGDLAARQ' A
#
# COMPACT_ATOMS: atom_id res chain seq x y z
N MET A 1 -2.15 35.38 -27.68
CA MET A 1 -3.27 34.44 -27.42
C MET A 1 -2.88 33.60 -26.22
N ASN A 2 -3.44 33.88 -25.04
CA ASN A 2 -3.05 33.20 -23.79
C ASN A 2 -3.82 31.89 -23.63
N SER A 3 -3.11 30.77 -23.74
CA SER A 3 -3.59 29.42 -23.43
C SER A 3 -3.72 29.27 -21.91
N VAL A 4 -4.94 29.38 -21.39
CA VAL A 4 -5.23 29.11 -19.98
C VAL A 4 -5.38 27.59 -19.81
N ALA A 5 -4.30 26.92 -19.41
CA ALA A 5 -4.33 25.53 -19.02
C ALA A 5 -5.29 25.34 -17.83
N LYS A 6 -6.45 24.73 -18.06
CA LYS A 6 -7.38 24.34 -16.99
C LYS A 6 -6.69 23.27 -16.14
N LYS A 7 -6.31 23.61 -14.91
CA LYS A 7 -5.82 22.64 -13.93
C LYS A 7 -6.87 21.54 -13.72
N PRO A 8 -6.53 20.25 -13.76
CA PRO A 8 -7.49 19.19 -13.51
C PRO A 8 -8.04 19.34 -12.08
N LYS A 9 -9.37 19.42 -11.95
CA LYS A 9 -10.05 19.32 -10.65
C LYS A 9 -9.78 17.91 -10.10
N LEU A 10 -8.95 17.82 -9.07
CA LEU A 10 -8.86 16.63 -8.24
C LEU A 10 -10.24 16.38 -7.63
N ILE A 11 -10.97 15.41 -8.17
CA ILE A 11 -12.18 14.88 -7.58
C ILE A 11 -11.72 14.03 -6.40
N ARG A 12 -11.59 14.65 -5.21
CA ARG A 12 -11.47 13.88 -3.97
C ARG A 12 -12.81 13.19 -3.75
N ARG A 13 -12.89 11.90 -4.09
CA ARG A 13 -14.01 11.07 -3.64
C ARG A 13 -13.90 10.97 -2.12
N GLU A 14 -14.92 11.41 -1.42
CA GLU A 14 -15.04 11.14 0.02
C GLU A 14 -15.18 9.62 0.19
N ILE A 15 -14.23 9.01 0.91
CA ILE A 15 -14.31 7.61 1.32
C ILE A 15 -15.29 7.58 2.50
N ASN A 16 -16.36 6.78 2.40
CA ASN A 16 -17.27 6.61 3.53
C ASN A 16 -16.60 5.78 4.64
N LYS A 17 -17.07 5.96 5.88
CA LYS A 17 -16.48 5.35 7.09
C LYS A 17 -16.32 3.83 6.96
N ASP A 18 -17.34 3.15 6.45
CA ASP A 18 -17.36 1.70 6.26
C ASP A 18 -16.26 1.21 5.29
N THR A 19 -15.99 1.97 4.23
CA THR A 19 -14.91 1.63 3.29
C THR A 19 -13.53 1.85 3.91
N GLN A 20 -13.38 2.89 4.73
CA GLN A 20 -12.12 3.13 5.44
C GLN A 20 -11.84 2.02 6.46
N GLU A 21 -12.84 1.67 7.28
CA GLU A 21 -12.73 0.57 8.26
C GLU A 21 -12.38 -0.76 7.58
N TYR A 22 -12.94 -1.02 6.40
CA TYR A 22 -12.58 -2.19 5.59
C TYR A 22 -11.12 -2.18 5.14
N PHE A 23 -10.60 -1.05 4.67
CA PHE A 23 -9.20 -0.95 4.27
C PHE A 23 -8.25 -1.06 5.46
N ASP A 24 -8.60 -0.47 6.60
CA ASP A 24 -7.82 -0.58 7.83
C ASP A 24 -7.73 -2.05 8.31
N GLU A 25 -8.84 -2.79 8.24
CA GLU A 25 -8.85 -4.23 8.53
C GLU A 25 -7.92 -5.04 7.60
N LEU A 26 -7.90 -4.71 6.31
CA LEU A 26 -7.04 -5.37 5.34
C LEU A 26 -5.57 -5.06 5.62
N GLU A 27 -5.25 -3.80 5.94
CA GLU A 27 -3.89 -3.38 6.27
C GLU A 27 -3.37 -4.10 7.53
N ASP A 28 -4.23 -4.28 8.53
CA ASP A 28 -3.91 -5.05 9.74
C ASP A 28 -3.61 -6.53 9.43
N LYS A 29 -4.42 -7.16 8.58
CA LYS A 29 -4.20 -8.54 8.13
C LYS A 29 -2.88 -8.66 7.37
N ILE A 30 -2.60 -7.73 6.46
CA ILE A 30 -1.34 -7.68 5.70
C ILE A 30 -0.16 -7.56 6.66
N ARG A 31 -0.19 -6.60 7.59
CA ARG A 31 0.88 -6.39 8.58
C ARG A 31 1.18 -7.65 9.39
N ASN A 32 0.15 -8.39 9.80
CA ASN A 32 0.33 -9.64 10.54
C ASN A 32 0.98 -10.74 9.70
N ILE A 33 0.64 -10.82 8.40
CA ILE A 33 1.28 -11.76 7.46
C ILE A 33 2.78 -11.43 7.29
N TYR A 34 3.13 -10.15 7.13
CA TYR A 34 4.52 -9.74 7.00
C TYR A 34 5.36 -10.11 8.23
N LYS A 35 4.84 -9.94 9.45
CA LYS A 35 5.54 -10.37 10.68
C LYS A 35 5.89 -11.86 10.68
N ILE A 36 4.98 -12.70 10.19
CA ILE A 36 5.22 -14.16 10.08
C ILE A 36 6.29 -14.43 9.02
N ALA A 37 6.19 -13.77 7.86
CA ALA A 37 7.15 -13.92 6.78
C ALA A 37 8.56 -13.44 7.16
N GLU A 38 8.68 -12.30 7.83
CA GLU A 38 9.94 -11.78 8.39
C GLU A 38 10.56 -12.79 9.36
N SER A 39 9.75 -13.32 10.29
CA SER A 39 10.21 -14.35 11.24
C SER A 39 10.69 -15.63 10.53
N ALA A 40 10.08 -15.99 9.39
CA ALA A 40 10.52 -17.12 8.58
C ALA A 40 11.85 -16.82 7.86
N ARG A 41 11.99 -15.63 7.26
CA ARG A 41 13.22 -15.22 6.56
C ARG A 41 14.44 -15.13 7.49
N LEU A 42 14.23 -14.71 8.74
CA LEU A 42 15.28 -14.68 9.77
C LEU A 42 15.87 -16.07 10.08
N GLN A 43 15.23 -17.17 9.68
CA GLN A 43 15.79 -18.52 9.82
C GLN A 43 16.93 -18.80 8.84
N GLY A 44 17.17 -17.91 7.86
CA GLY A 44 18.29 -18.02 6.91
C GLY A 44 18.18 -19.20 5.95
N LYS A 45 16.95 -19.70 5.72
CA LYS A 45 16.68 -20.84 4.83
C LYS A 45 16.42 -20.43 3.38
N ASP A 46 16.11 -19.15 3.18
CA ASP A 46 15.78 -18.58 1.87
C ASP A 46 16.94 -17.69 1.35
N PRO A 47 17.03 -17.45 0.02
CA PRO A 47 18.09 -16.65 -0.58
C PRO A 47 18.20 -15.21 -0.04
N ALA A 48 17.07 -14.60 0.32
CA ALA A 48 17.04 -13.27 0.91
C ALA A 48 16.58 -13.33 2.37
N VAL A 49 17.21 -12.49 3.20
CA VAL A 49 16.91 -12.35 4.64
C VAL A 49 15.69 -11.46 4.93
N GLU A 50 15.19 -10.77 3.90
CA GLU A 50 14.02 -9.90 3.96
C GLU A 50 12.89 -10.44 3.07
N VAL A 51 11.67 -9.97 3.33
CA VAL A 51 10.51 -10.24 2.46
C VAL A 51 10.65 -9.41 1.18
N GLU A 52 10.77 -10.08 0.05
CA GLU A 52 11.07 -9.43 -1.24
C GLU A 52 9.83 -8.81 -1.92
N ALA A 53 8.64 -9.32 -1.62
CA ALA A 53 7.39 -8.71 -2.07
C ALA A 53 7.07 -7.51 -1.19
N ARG A 54 7.06 -6.30 -1.76
CA ARG A 54 6.74 -5.06 -1.04
C ARG A 54 5.25 -4.73 -1.17
N SER A 55 4.66 -4.20 -0.10
CA SER A 55 3.31 -3.65 -0.14
C SER A 55 3.30 -2.27 -0.80
N ALA A 56 2.19 -1.92 -1.45
CA ALA A 56 1.97 -0.59 -2.03
C ALA A 56 0.48 -0.25 -1.95
N GLY A 57 0.17 0.94 -1.44
CA GLY A 57 -1.22 1.42 -1.29
C GLY A 57 -1.80 2.07 -2.55
N ASP A 58 -0.95 2.59 -3.43
CA ASP A 58 -1.37 3.26 -4.67
C ASP A 58 -0.37 3.00 -5.82
N LEU A 59 -0.48 3.75 -6.92
CA LEU A 59 0.44 3.64 -8.05
C LEU A 59 1.80 4.31 -7.77
N ALA A 60 1.82 5.38 -6.98
CA ALA A 60 3.05 6.11 -6.67
C ALA A 60 3.97 5.29 -5.74
N ALA A 61 3.39 4.57 -4.79
CA ALA A 61 4.09 3.70 -3.84
C ALA A 61 4.61 2.37 -4.46
N ARG A 62 4.38 2.11 -5.75
CA ARG A 62 4.85 0.90 -6.45
C ARG A 62 6.29 1.01 -6.98
N GLN A 63 6.89 2.20 -6.92
CA GLN A 63 8.24 2.46 -7.45
C GLN A 63 9.35 2.02 -6.50
#